data_AF-A0A7S1TQM7-F1
#
_entry.id   AF-A0A7S1TQM7-F1
#
_cell.length_a   1.000
_cell.length_b   1.000
_cell.length_c   1.000
_cell.angle_alpha   90.00
_cell.angle_beta   90.00
_cell.angle_gamma   90.00
#
_symmetry.space_group_name_H-M   'P 1'
#
loop_
_entity.id
_entity.type
_entity.pdbx_description
1 polymer ?
#
loop_
_entity_poly.entity_id
_entity_poly.type
_entity_poly.pdbx_seq_one_letter_code
_entity_poly.pdbx_strand_id
1 'polypeptide(L)'
;GPYWRMMMFCTLPLLVGIPAVIGSTLFPYHHLAVVIIYFINWGYAVLALLKTATMDPGILPRFTKQPEGLDTWVFNDQANTFRPPGAVYDSSCRVVVEGFDHTCPWTGTAIGKRNMPWFIQFVLNVQVLTYFTVFIVIAGLLNAVGDVSYY
;
A
#
# COMPACT_ATOMS: atom_id res chain seq x y z
N GLY A 1 9.89 -8.05 3.50
CA GLY A 1 9.34 -7.88 4.85
C GLY A 1 8.69 -9.17 5.35
N PRO A 2 8.46 -9.31 6.66
CA PRO A 2 7.95 -10.54 7.28
C PRO A 2 6.52 -10.92 6.82
N TYR A 3 5.74 -9.95 6.32
CA TYR A 3 4.33 -10.12 5.98
C TYR A 3 4.05 -10.17 4.46
N TRP A 4 5.06 -10.46 3.62
CA TRP A 4 4.85 -10.55 2.16
C TRP A 4 3.77 -11.57 1.77
N ARG A 5 3.61 -12.66 2.54
CA ARG A 5 2.53 -13.62 2.33
C ARG A 5 1.14 -12.98 2.43
N MET A 6 0.92 -12.08 3.39
CA MET A 6 -0.37 -11.41 3.52
C MET A 6 -0.62 -10.43 2.38
N MET A 7 0.40 -9.67 1.97
CA MET A 7 0.29 -8.81 0.80
C MET A 7 -0.03 -9.61 -0.48
N MET A 8 0.67 -10.73 -0.71
CA MET A 8 0.51 -11.56 -1.91
C MET A 8 -0.79 -12.36 -1.95
N PHE A 9 -1.27 -12.86 -0.81
CA PHE A 9 -2.42 -13.78 -0.75
C PHE A 9 -3.70 -13.15 -0.20
N CYS A 10 -3.65 -11.93 0.31
CA CYS A 10 -4.84 -11.18 0.74
C CYS A 10 -4.96 -9.85 -0.02
N THR A 11 -3.99 -8.96 0.12
CA THR A 11 -4.09 -7.59 -0.43
C THR A 11 -4.17 -7.58 -1.96
N LEU A 12 -3.26 -8.26 -2.65
CA LEU A 12 -3.26 -8.31 -4.11
C LEU A 12 -4.52 -9.00 -4.66
N PRO A 13 -4.96 -10.17 -4.17
CA PRO A 13 -6.21 -10.76 -4.60
C PRO A 13 -7.43 -9.87 -4.38
N LEU A 14 -7.51 -9.10 -3.29
CA LEU A 14 -8.58 -8.13 -3.10
C LEU A 14 -8.49 -6.98 -4.11
N LEU A 15 -7.29 -6.45 -4.35
CA LEU A 15 -7.06 -5.33 -5.25
C LEU A 15 -7.20 -5.71 -6.73
N VAL A 16 -7.05 -6.98 -7.11
CA VAL A 16 -7.14 -7.45 -8.49
C VAL A 16 -8.44 -8.21 -8.75
N GLY A 17 -8.81 -9.13 -7.85
CA GLY A 17 -9.95 -10.03 -8.03
C GLY A 17 -11.30 -9.32 -7.98
N ILE A 18 -11.52 -8.43 -7.02
CA ILE A 18 -12.79 -7.69 -6.94
C ILE A 18 -13.00 -6.80 -8.17
N PRO A 19 -12.02 -5.97 -8.60
CA PRO A 19 -12.13 -5.23 -9.85
C PRO A 19 -12.34 -6.10 -11.08
N ALA A 20 -11.73 -7.28 -11.16
CA ALA A 20 -11.91 -8.20 -12.28
C ALA A 20 -13.34 -8.75 -12.38
N VAL A 21 -13.94 -9.13 -11.24
CA VAL A 21 -15.34 -9.61 -11.19
C VAL A 21 -16.34 -8.50 -11.52
N ILE A 22 -16.12 -7.30 -10.99
CA ILE A 22 -16.95 -6.14 -11.32
C ILE A 22 -16.80 -5.81 -12.81
N GLY A 23 -15.59 -5.88 -13.33
CA GLY A 23 -15.31 -5.58 -14.73
C GLY A 23 -15.95 -6.57 -15.71
N SER A 24 -16.00 -7.87 -15.37
CA SER A 24 -16.63 -8.87 -16.23
C SER A 24 -18.16 -8.81 -16.25
N THR A 25 -18.78 -8.15 -15.27
CA THR A 25 -20.23 -8.14 -15.08
C THR A 25 -20.88 -6.79 -15.35
N LEU A 26 -20.22 -5.68 -14.97
CA LEU A 26 -20.87 -4.36 -14.95
C LEU A 26 -20.27 -3.34 -15.94
N PHE A 27 -19.03 -3.51 -16.41
CA PHE A 27 -18.44 -2.57 -17.37
C PHE A 27 -19.21 -2.40 -18.70
N PRO A 28 -19.89 -3.43 -19.26
CA PRO A 28 -20.71 -3.25 -20.45
C PRO A 28 -21.83 -2.21 -20.30
N TYR A 29 -22.27 -1.91 -19.06
CA TYR A 29 -23.31 -0.92 -18.76
C TYR A 29 -22.77 0.50 -18.54
N HIS A 30 -21.48 0.74 -18.80
CA HIS A 30 -20.83 2.03 -18.61
C HIS A 30 -20.17 2.55 -19.88
N HIS A 31 -20.07 3.87 -19.98
CA HIS A 31 -19.33 4.52 -21.05
C HIS A 31 -17.84 4.16 -21.00
N LEU A 32 -17.23 3.91 -22.17
CA LEU A 32 -15.83 3.48 -22.28
C LEU A 32 -14.84 4.39 -21.53
N ALA A 33 -15.06 5.71 -21.56
CA ALA A 33 -14.21 6.66 -20.83
C ALA A 33 -14.19 6.39 -19.31
N VAL A 34 -15.32 6.01 -18.72
CA VAL A 34 -15.42 5.68 -17.28
C VAL A 34 -14.58 4.45 -16.98
N VAL A 35 -14.67 3.43 -17.83
CA VAL A 35 -13.89 2.18 -17.72
C VAL A 35 -12.38 2.45 -17.85
N ILE A 36 -11.96 3.31 -18.79
CA ILE A 36 -10.56 3.71 -18.95
C ILE A 36 -10.04 4.42 -17.69
N ILE A 37 -10.78 5.40 -17.17
CA ILE A 37 -10.39 6.13 -15.96
C ILE A 37 -10.30 5.19 -14.76
N TYR A 38 -11.21 4.20 -14.67
CA TYR A 38 -11.17 3.17 -13.63
C TYR A 38 -9.87 2.36 -13.69
N PHE A 39 -9.49 1.86 -14.87
CA PHE A 39 -8.25 1.10 -15.04
C PHE A 39 -6.98 1.92 -14.78
N ILE A 40 -6.98 3.22 -15.10
CA ILE A 40 -5.87 4.12 -14.76
C ILE A 40 -5.70 4.23 -13.23
N ASN A 41 -6.81 4.46 -12.51
CA ASN A 41 -6.79 4.52 -11.05
C ASN A 41 -6.36 3.19 -10.44
N TRP A 42 -6.92 2.08 -10.92
CA TRP A 42 -6.52 0.74 -10.47
C TRP A 42 -5.03 0.46 -10.72
N GLY A 43 -4.51 0.78 -11.90
CA GLY A 43 -3.10 0.60 -12.23
C GLY A 43 -2.18 1.44 -11.34
N TYR A 44 -2.61 2.67 -11.01
CA TYR A 44 -1.88 3.51 -10.05
C TYR A 44 -1.92 2.92 -8.63
N ALA A 45 -3.05 2.38 -8.15
CA ALA A 45 -3.14 1.72 -6.86
C ALA A 45 -2.16 0.53 -6.76
N VAL A 46 -2.10 -0.30 -7.80
CA VAL A 46 -1.17 -1.43 -7.87
C VAL A 46 0.28 -0.94 -7.87
N LEU A 47 0.60 0.08 -8.68
CA LEU A 47 1.95 0.66 -8.71
C LEU A 47 2.35 1.25 -7.35
N ALA A 48 1.47 1.98 -6.69
CA ALA A 48 1.72 2.58 -5.38
C ALA A 48 1.93 1.51 -4.30
N LEU A 49 1.14 0.42 -4.32
CA LEU A 49 1.33 -0.74 -3.46
C LEU A 49 2.69 -1.40 -3.69
N LEU A 50 3.05 -1.67 -4.96
CA LEU A 50 4.33 -2.31 -5.31
C LEU A 50 5.51 -1.44 -4.90
N LYS A 51 5.44 -0.12 -5.10
CA LYS A 51 6.49 0.81 -4.64
C LYS A 51 6.58 0.84 -3.13
N THR A 52 5.45 0.86 -2.42
CA THR A 52 5.45 0.79 -0.95
C THR A 52 6.07 -0.50 -0.44
N ALA A 53 5.71 -1.64 -1.04
CA ALA A 53 6.10 -2.98 -0.62
C ALA A 53 7.57 -3.32 -0.91
N THR A 54 8.12 -2.80 -2.01
CA THR A 54 9.48 -3.12 -2.48
C THR A 54 10.53 -2.06 -2.16
N MET A 55 10.12 -0.83 -1.83
CA MET A 55 11.05 0.23 -1.46
C MET A 55 11.62 0.01 -0.05
N ASP A 56 12.92 0.26 0.09
CA ASP A 56 13.57 0.32 1.41
C ASP A 56 12.87 1.39 2.27
N PRO A 57 12.34 1.05 3.45
CA PRO A 57 11.62 2.01 4.30
C PRO A 57 12.53 3.04 4.97
N GLY A 58 13.85 2.87 4.88
CA GLY A 58 14.85 3.61 5.63
C GLY A 58 15.59 2.74 6.62
N ILE A 59 15.95 1.51 6.24
CA ILE A 59 16.72 0.63 7.13
C ILE A 59 18.11 1.23 7.36
N LEU A 60 18.49 1.39 8.62
CA LEU A 60 19.80 1.91 8.99
C LEU A 60 20.83 0.77 9.08
N PRO A 61 22.09 1.01 8.65
CA PRO A 61 23.17 0.05 8.87
C PRO A 61 23.48 -0.08 10.36
N ARG A 62 24.13 -1.19 10.72
CA ARG A 62 24.52 -1.44 12.11
C ARG A 62 25.86 -0.77 12.42
N PHE A 63 25.86 0.07 13.44
CA PHE A 63 27.03 0.69 14.05
C PHE A 63 27.30 0.06 15.41
N THR A 64 28.50 -0.50 15.59
CA THR A 64 28.97 -1.08 16.88
C THR A 64 29.64 -0.06 17.78
N LYS A 65 30.08 1.07 17.22
CA LYS A 65 30.64 2.21 17.93
C LYS A 65 29.83 3.45 17.59
N GLN A 66 29.77 4.40 18.52
CA GLN A 66 29.20 5.70 18.26
C GLN A 66 30.03 6.42 17.19
N PRO A 67 29.42 6.93 16.11
CA PRO A 67 30.14 7.72 15.11
C PRO A 67 30.72 9.00 15.72
N GLU A 68 31.93 9.37 15.32
CA GLU A 68 32.61 10.57 15.82
C GLU A 68 31.82 11.84 15.46
N GLY A 69 31.69 12.76 16.43
CA GLY A 69 30.99 14.03 16.26
C GLY A 69 29.45 13.94 16.23
N LEU A 70 28.87 12.76 16.51
CA LEU A 70 27.43 12.54 16.57
C LEU A 70 26.97 12.12 17.98
N ASP A 71 27.14 13.03 18.94
CA ASP A 71 26.91 12.80 20.37
C ASP A 71 25.44 12.48 20.73
N THR A 72 24.50 12.79 19.82
CA THR A 72 23.07 12.55 20.00
C THR A 72 22.63 11.12 19.70
N TRP A 73 23.51 10.29 19.15
CA TRP A 73 23.18 8.90 18.83
C TRP A 73 23.04 8.08 20.09
N VAL A 74 22.02 7.23 20.11
CA VAL A 74 21.70 6.38 21.27
C VAL A 74 21.91 4.93 20.90
N PHE A 75 22.44 4.15 21.84
CA PHE A 75 22.55 2.72 21.68
C PHE A 75 21.17 2.06 21.82
N ASN A 76 20.88 1.06 20.99
CA ASN A 76 19.70 0.23 21.06
C ASN A 76 20.12 -1.21 21.38
N ASP A 77 19.73 -1.71 22.54
CA ASP A 77 20.11 -3.04 23.02
C ASP A 77 19.52 -4.17 22.16
N GLN A 78 18.27 -4.02 21.71
CA GLN A 78 17.55 -5.04 20.95
C GLN A 78 18.19 -5.33 19.58
N ALA A 79 18.73 -4.29 18.95
CA ALA A 79 19.44 -4.36 17.68
C ALA A 79 20.97 -4.38 17.85
N ASN A 80 21.49 -4.26 19.08
CA ASN A 80 22.92 -4.18 19.38
C ASN A 80 23.62 -3.14 18.48
N THR A 81 23.06 -1.92 18.40
CA THR A 81 23.56 -0.90 17.47
C THR A 81 23.26 0.53 17.90
N PHE A 82 24.13 1.46 17.54
CA PHE A 82 23.84 2.89 17.66
C PHE A 82 22.89 3.37 16.56
N ARG A 83 21.96 4.24 16.92
CA ARG A 83 20.97 4.84 16.02
C ARG A 83 20.85 6.35 16.26
N PRO A 84 20.52 7.14 15.21
CA PRO A 84 20.20 8.55 15.39
C PRO A 84 18.90 8.74 16.17
N PRO A 85 18.67 9.93 16.75
CA PRO A 85 17.38 10.31 17.31
C PRO A 85 16.24 10.07 16.33
N GLY A 86 15.11 9.53 16.82
CA GLY A 86 13.92 9.29 16.01
C GLY A 86 13.92 8.03 15.13
N ALA A 87 15.05 7.33 14.95
CA ALA A 87 15.04 5.99 14.37
C ALA A 87 14.54 4.97 15.41
N VAL A 88 13.77 3.96 15.01
CA VAL A 88 13.16 3.00 15.95
C VAL A 88 13.47 1.57 15.53
N TYR A 89 13.64 0.69 16.50
CA TYR A 89 13.77 -0.74 16.25
C TYR A 89 12.40 -1.36 15.95
N ASP A 90 12.26 -1.93 14.76
CA ASP A 90 11.12 -2.77 14.39
C ASP A 90 11.40 -4.22 14.79
N SER A 91 10.68 -4.70 15.81
CA SER A 91 10.77 -6.08 16.28
C SER A 91 10.30 -7.12 15.26
N SER A 92 9.35 -6.77 14.37
CA SER A 92 8.82 -7.66 13.34
C SER A 92 9.87 -7.93 12.26
N CYS A 93 10.56 -6.87 11.82
CA CYS A 93 11.59 -6.95 10.79
C CYS A 93 13.00 -7.20 11.36
N ARG A 94 13.20 -7.02 12.67
CA ARG A 94 14.48 -7.11 13.40
C ARG A 94 15.56 -6.15 12.87
N VAL A 95 15.13 -4.93 12.52
CA VAL A 95 15.99 -3.86 11.97
C VAL A 95 15.65 -2.53 12.61
N VAL A 96 16.58 -1.57 12.56
CA VAL A 96 16.31 -0.18 12.94
C VAL A 96 15.93 0.59 11.69
N VAL A 97 14.81 1.32 11.74
CA VAL A 97 14.26 2.08 10.63
C VAL A 97 14.20 3.57 10.97
N GLU A 98 14.67 4.41 10.07
CA GLU A 98 14.59 5.87 10.17
C GLU A 98 13.14 6.34 9.95
N GLY A 99 12.61 7.15 10.89
CA GLY A 99 11.23 7.63 10.81
C GLY A 99 10.22 6.48 10.71
N PHE A 100 10.47 5.40 11.45
CA PHE A 100 9.58 4.24 11.52
C PHE A 100 8.20 4.66 12.00
N ASP A 101 7.18 4.15 11.33
CA ASP A 101 5.78 4.31 11.71
C ASP A 101 5.24 2.98 12.25
N HIS A 102 5.14 1.96 11.40
CA HIS A 102 4.72 0.62 11.79
C HIS A 102 5.15 -0.43 10.77
N THR A 103 5.08 -1.72 11.13
CA THR A 103 5.09 -2.80 10.14
C THR A 103 3.69 -3.03 9.63
N CYS A 104 3.44 -2.82 8.34
CA CYS A 104 2.12 -2.99 7.76
C CYS A 104 1.97 -4.39 7.16
N PRO A 105 1.10 -5.25 7.70
CA PRO A 105 0.90 -6.58 7.15
C PRO A 105 0.31 -6.57 5.74
N TRP A 106 -0.54 -5.57 5.44
CA TRP A 106 -1.20 -5.40 4.15
C TRP A 106 -0.25 -5.03 3.01
N THR A 107 0.80 -4.26 3.28
CA THR A 107 1.84 -3.94 2.28
C THR A 107 3.04 -4.88 2.37
N GLY A 108 3.09 -5.73 3.39
CA GLY A 108 4.11 -6.75 3.58
C GLY A 108 5.44 -6.24 4.15
N THR A 109 5.56 -4.95 4.47
CA THR A 109 6.84 -4.34 4.84
C THR A 109 6.70 -3.31 5.96
N ALA A 110 7.84 -2.88 6.51
CA ALA A 110 7.86 -1.73 7.40
C ALA A 110 7.53 -0.45 6.63
N ILE A 111 6.79 0.45 7.27
CA ILE A 111 6.53 1.81 6.80
C ILE A 111 7.46 2.72 7.57
N GLY A 112 8.27 3.47 6.84
CA GLY A 112 9.25 4.40 7.37
C GLY A 112 9.43 5.59 6.46
N LYS A 113 10.39 6.46 6.80
CA LYS A 113 10.60 7.75 6.15
C LYS A 113 10.67 7.66 4.62
N ARG A 114 11.33 6.63 4.07
CA ARG A 114 11.61 6.54 2.63
C ARG A 114 10.43 6.02 1.80
N ASN A 115 9.60 5.13 2.33
CA ASN A 115 8.43 4.61 1.61
C ASN A 115 7.09 5.26 2.05
N MET A 116 7.09 6.12 3.08
CA MET A 116 5.92 6.85 3.55
C MET A 116 5.16 7.60 2.44
N PRO A 117 5.81 8.33 1.50
CA PRO A 117 5.06 9.00 0.43
C PRO A 117 4.26 8.01 -0.43
N TRP A 118 4.85 6.87 -0.78
CA TRP A 118 4.16 5.83 -1.55
C TRP A 118 3.03 5.18 -0.76
N PHE A 119 3.23 4.98 0.55
CA PHE A 119 2.19 4.46 1.44
C PHE A 119 0.98 5.40 1.50
N ILE A 120 1.21 6.71 1.66
CA ILE A 120 0.14 7.72 1.65
C ILE A 120 -0.59 7.73 0.31
N GLN A 121 0.13 7.73 -0.81
CA GLN A 121 -0.48 7.67 -2.15
C GLN A 121 -1.31 6.39 -2.34
N PHE A 122 -0.82 5.24 -1.86
CA PHE A 122 -1.56 3.98 -1.89
C PHE A 122 -2.86 4.07 -1.09
N VAL A 123 -2.82 4.54 0.17
CA VAL A 123 -4.02 4.64 1.02
C VAL A 123 -5.05 5.61 0.45
N LEU A 124 -4.62 6.78 -0.04
CA LEU A 124 -5.53 7.74 -0.67
C LEU A 124 -6.13 7.19 -1.96
N ASN A 125 -5.32 6.53 -2.79
CA ASN A 125 -5.81 6.01 -4.06
C ASN A 125 -6.73 4.80 -3.90
N VAL A 126 -6.51 3.93 -2.90
CA VAL A 126 -7.45 2.85 -2.57
C VAL A 126 -8.81 3.41 -2.12
N GLN A 127 -8.84 4.53 -1.38
CA GLN A 127 -10.11 5.19 -1.04
C GLN A 127 -10.83 5.70 -2.29
N VAL A 128 -10.12 6.40 -3.19
CA VAL A 128 -10.68 6.87 -4.46
C VAL A 128 -11.21 5.69 -5.29
N LEU A 129 -10.42 4.62 -5.44
CA LEU A 129 -10.81 3.42 -6.15
C LEU A 129 -12.03 2.74 -5.52
N THR A 130 -12.15 2.76 -4.18
CA THR A 130 -13.30 2.22 -3.46
C THR A 130 -14.57 3.00 -3.77
N TYR A 131 -14.54 4.33 -3.64
CA TYR A 131 -15.70 5.17 -4.00
C TYR A 131 -16.09 5.02 -5.46
N PHE A 132 -15.10 4.98 -6.36
CA PHE A 132 -15.35 4.81 -7.78
C PHE A 132 -15.94 3.42 -8.09
N THR A 133 -15.47 2.38 -7.41
CA THR A 133 -16.03 1.02 -7.52
C THR A 133 -17.49 0.98 -7.07
N VAL A 134 -17.85 1.63 -5.95
CA VAL A 134 -19.25 1.74 -5.49
C VAL A 134 -20.11 2.45 -6.54
N PHE A 135 -19.61 3.54 -7.14
CA PHE A 135 -20.30 4.22 -8.23
C PHE A 135 -20.56 3.31 -9.43
N ILE A 136 -19.54 2.58 -9.91
CA ILE A 136 -19.67 1.59 -10.99
C ILE A 136 -20.77 0.59 -10.65
N VAL A 137 -20.74 0.02 -9.44
CA VAL A 137 -21.73 -0.99 -9.04
C VAL A 137 -23.15 -0.42 -9.08
N ILE A 138 -23.38 0.74 -8.45
CA ILE A 138 -24.72 1.33 -8.39
C ILE A 138 -25.22 1.71 -9.79
N ALA A 139 -24.44 2.46 -10.55
CA ALA A 139 -24.85 2.92 -11.88
C ALA A 139 -25.01 1.75 -12.86
N GLY A 140 -24.16 0.73 -12.78
CA GLY A 140 -24.22 -0.45 -13.63
C GLY A 140 -25.48 -1.26 -13.37
N LEU A 141 -25.84 -1.47 -12.09
CA LEU A 141 -27.08 -2.15 -11.71
C LEU A 141 -28.33 -1.37 -12.13
N LEU A 142 -28.33 -0.04 -11.98
CA LEU A 142 -29.46 0.80 -12.42
C LEU A 142 -29.68 0.70 -13.93
N ASN A 143 -28.59 0.75 -14.72
CA ASN A 143 -28.66 0.61 -16.17
C ASN A 143 -29.11 -0.80 -16.58
N ALA A 144 -28.56 -1.85 -15.95
CA ALA A 144 -28.94 -3.23 -16.23
C ALA A 144 -30.42 -3.53 -15.94
N VAL A 145 -30.96 -3.01 -14.83
CA VAL A 145 -32.39 -3.14 -14.49
C VAL A 145 -33.27 -2.35 -15.45
N GLY A 146 -32.82 -1.15 -15.84
CA GLY A 146 -33.49 -0.34 -16.87
C GLY A 146 -33.63 -1.11 -18.17
N ASP A 147 -32.53 -1.67 -18.68
CA ASP A 147 -32.53 -2.46 -19.92
C ASP A 147 -33.52 -3.64 -19.84
N VAL A 148 -33.52 -4.42 -18.75
CA VAL A 148 -34.46 -5.53 -18.57
C VAL A 148 -35.91 -5.07 -18.54
N SER A 149 -36.20 -3.87 -18.02
CA SER A 149 -37.56 -3.34 -17.92
C SER A 149 -38.13 -2.85 -19.26
N TYR A 150 -37.28 -2.66 -20.27
CA TYR A 150 -37.69 -2.24 -21.62
C TYR A 150 -37.93 -3.41 -22.59
N TYR A 151 -37.60 -4.65 -22.20
CA TYR A 151 -37.90 -5.89 -22.95
C TYR A 151 -39.15 -6.59 -22.40
#